data_AF-A0A7C7WGE5-F1
#
_entry.id   AF-A0A7C7WGE5-F1
#
_cell.length_a   1.000
_cell.length_b   1.000
_cell.length_c   1.000
_cell.angle_alpha   90.00
_cell.angle_beta   90.00
_cell.angle_gamma   90.00
#
_symmetry.space_group_name_H-M   'P 1'
#
loop_
_entity.id
_entity.type
_entity.pdbx_description
1 polymer ?
#
loop_
_entity_poly.entity_id
_entity_poly.type
_entity_poly.pdbx_seq_one_letter_code
_entity_poly.pdbx_strand_id
1 'polypeptide(L)'
;MASLAATFGRGAMTNHWKDIKNADVVLVMGANPAENHPCGFKWALEARDENNATLVTIDPRFTRTSAVADKHLQIRPGSDIAVLGGFIRYMLANDLHHADYVRAHTNASFLVSGEFGFEEGLFSGFDEAASAYDKTSWSYQRDADGFVRRDPTLEDPRCAFQLLKQHY
;
A
#
# COMPACT_ATOMS: atom_id res chain seq x y z
N MET A 1 -8.89 11.88 -6.86
CA MET A 1 -9.40 10.50 -7.06
C MET A 1 -8.49 9.82 -8.07
N ALA A 2 -7.65 8.84 -7.68
CA ALA A 2 -6.87 8.08 -8.67
C ALA A 2 -6.27 6.75 -8.13
N SER A 3 -5.82 6.68 -6.87
CA SER A 3 -5.02 5.54 -6.39
C SER A 3 -5.81 4.24 -6.27
N LEU A 4 -6.90 4.20 -5.50
CA LEU A 4 -7.68 2.97 -5.30
C LEU A 4 -8.26 2.41 -6.60
N ALA A 5 -8.66 3.27 -7.54
CA ALA A 5 -9.15 2.83 -8.84
C ALA A 5 -8.04 2.18 -9.67
N ALA A 6 -6.82 2.71 -9.62
CA ALA A 6 -5.66 2.11 -10.30
C ALA A 6 -5.24 0.78 -9.65
N THR A 7 -5.37 0.64 -8.32
CA THR A 7 -4.96 -0.57 -7.59
C THR A 7 -6.02 -1.67 -7.57
N PHE A 8 -7.31 -1.32 -7.39
CA PHE A 8 -8.41 -2.27 -7.15
C PHE A 8 -9.57 -2.16 -8.16
N GLY A 9 -9.50 -1.21 -9.10
CA GLY A 9 -10.53 -0.97 -10.12
C GLY A 9 -11.70 -0.08 -9.68
N ARG A 10 -11.81 0.32 -8.39
CA ARG A 10 -12.86 1.21 -7.87
C ARG A 10 -12.30 2.20 -6.84
N GLY A 11 -12.92 3.37 -6.72
CA GLY A 11 -12.46 4.47 -5.85
C GLY A 11 -13.16 4.58 -4.47
N ALA A 12 -14.11 3.69 -4.16
CA ALA A 12 -14.88 3.75 -2.92
C ALA A 12 -14.16 3.01 -1.77
N MET A 13 -14.66 3.20 -0.54
CA MET A 13 -14.25 2.39 0.63
C MET A 13 -14.54 0.90 0.36
N THR A 14 -13.57 0.03 0.64
CA THR A 14 -13.63 -1.40 0.28
C THR A 14 -14.55 -2.23 1.18
N ASN A 15 -14.65 -1.84 2.46
CA ASN A 15 -15.48 -2.49 3.48
C ASN A 15 -16.50 -1.48 4.02
N HIS A 16 -17.13 -1.74 5.17
CA HIS A 16 -18.11 -0.86 5.78
C HIS A 16 -17.87 -0.66 7.29
N TRP A 17 -18.48 0.37 7.90
CA TRP A 17 -18.28 0.73 9.32
C TRP A 17 -18.33 -0.44 10.30
N LYS A 18 -19.41 -1.25 10.24
CA LYS A 18 -19.60 -2.38 11.17
C LYS A 18 -18.59 -3.51 11.02
N ASP A 19 -17.84 -3.55 9.92
CA ASP A 19 -16.88 -4.61 9.65
C ASP A 19 -15.54 -4.35 10.36
N ILE A 20 -15.27 -3.08 10.74
CA ILE A 20 -14.06 -2.68 11.46
C ILE A 20 -13.88 -3.49 12.75
N LYS A 21 -14.98 -3.87 13.42
CA LYS A 21 -14.94 -4.66 14.66
C LYS A 21 -14.29 -6.04 14.51
N ASN A 22 -14.20 -6.54 13.27
CA ASN A 22 -13.64 -7.85 12.96
C ASN A 22 -12.12 -7.80 12.76
N ALA A 23 -11.49 -6.63 12.87
CA ALA A 23 -10.05 -6.48 12.68
C ALA A 23 -9.24 -7.03 13.86
N ASP A 24 -8.06 -7.58 13.60
CA ASP A 24 -7.03 -7.89 14.62
C ASP A 24 -6.08 -6.70 14.86
N VAL A 25 -5.98 -5.79 13.89
CA VAL A 25 -5.20 -4.55 13.99
C VAL A 25 -5.98 -3.44 13.31
N VAL A 26 -6.13 -2.31 14.01
CA VAL A 26 -6.71 -1.07 13.45
C VAL A 26 -5.60 -0.03 13.36
N LEU A 27 -5.11 0.22 12.15
CA LEU A 27 -4.16 1.31 11.88
C LEU A 27 -4.92 2.58 11.47
N VAL A 28 -4.85 3.61 12.30
CA VAL A 28 -5.34 4.94 11.98
C VAL A 28 -4.17 5.84 11.58
N MET A 29 -4.02 6.08 10.30
CA MET A 29 -2.98 6.94 9.73
C MET A 29 -3.60 7.91 8.73
N GLY A 30 -3.28 9.20 8.84
CA GLY A 30 -3.89 10.25 8.00
C GLY A 30 -5.37 10.51 8.30
N ALA A 31 -5.88 10.11 9.47
CA ALA A 31 -7.26 10.29 9.89
C ALA A 31 -7.38 10.51 11.41
N ASN A 32 -8.49 11.10 11.85
CA ASN A 32 -8.80 11.33 13.26
C ASN A 32 -10.26 10.92 13.58
N PRO A 33 -10.60 9.62 13.52
CA PRO A 33 -11.97 9.12 13.52
C PRO A 33 -12.72 9.34 14.84
N ALA A 34 -12.05 9.42 15.99
CA ALA A 34 -12.72 9.75 17.25
C ALA A 34 -13.33 11.16 17.24
N GLU A 35 -12.84 12.04 16.37
CA GLU A 35 -13.35 13.41 16.20
C GLU A 35 -14.19 13.56 14.94
N ASN A 36 -13.73 12.98 13.83
CA ASN A 36 -14.29 13.26 12.50
C ASN A 36 -15.30 12.18 12.03
N HIS A 37 -15.30 11.01 12.66
CA HIS A 37 -16.24 9.90 12.36
C HIS A 37 -16.68 9.17 13.65
N PRO A 38 -17.09 9.89 14.72
CA PRO A 38 -17.21 9.32 16.06
C PRO A 38 -18.18 8.13 16.14
N CYS A 39 -19.33 8.21 15.45
CA CYS A 39 -20.29 7.10 15.43
C CYS A 39 -19.74 5.85 14.74
N GLY A 40 -18.89 6.01 13.73
CA GLY A 40 -18.21 4.90 13.06
C GLY A 40 -17.04 4.35 13.88
N PHE A 41 -16.34 5.22 14.62
CA PHE A 41 -15.20 4.86 15.45
C PHE A 41 -15.56 3.91 16.60
N LYS A 42 -16.84 3.85 17.01
CA LYS A 42 -17.37 2.81 17.89
C LYS A 42 -16.86 1.41 17.53
N TRP A 43 -16.86 1.06 16.24
CA TRP A 43 -16.48 -0.28 15.79
C TRP A 43 -14.97 -0.53 15.87
N ALA A 44 -14.12 0.51 15.87
CA ALA A 44 -12.70 0.36 16.14
C ALA A 44 -12.42 0.13 17.63
N LEU A 45 -13.21 0.75 18.52
CA LEU A 45 -13.15 0.48 19.94
C LEU A 45 -13.68 -0.92 20.26
N GLU A 46 -14.76 -1.38 19.62
CA GLU A 46 -15.20 -2.78 19.74
C GLU A 46 -14.13 -3.77 19.28
N ALA A 47 -13.44 -3.51 18.16
CA ALA A 47 -12.33 -4.35 17.73
C ALA A 47 -11.27 -4.47 18.85
N ARG A 48 -10.85 -3.34 19.43
CA ARG A 48 -9.84 -3.29 20.49
C ARG A 48 -10.30 -3.98 21.77
N ASP A 49 -11.48 -3.60 22.26
CA ASP A 49 -11.98 -3.96 23.59
C ASP A 49 -12.60 -5.36 23.64
N GLU A 50 -13.23 -5.80 22.56
CA GLU A 50 -13.98 -7.06 22.51
C GLU A 50 -13.30 -8.13 21.64
N ASN A 51 -12.50 -7.74 20.64
CA ASN A 51 -11.79 -8.66 19.74
C ASN A 51 -10.25 -8.67 19.95
N ASN A 52 -9.75 -8.04 21.02
CA ASN A 52 -8.31 -7.93 21.34
C ASN A 52 -7.47 -7.31 20.22
N ALA A 53 -8.08 -6.50 19.35
CA ALA A 53 -7.35 -5.83 18.28
C ALA A 53 -6.35 -4.83 18.85
N THR A 54 -5.22 -4.62 18.18
CA THR A 54 -4.32 -3.50 18.51
C THR A 54 -4.73 -2.25 17.73
N LEU A 55 -5.09 -1.17 18.41
CA LEU A 55 -5.35 0.14 17.83
C LEU A 55 -4.07 0.98 17.82
N VAL A 56 -3.58 1.30 16.63
CA VAL A 56 -2.37 2.11 16.41
C VAL A 56 -2.72 3.40 15.71
N THR A 57 -2.22 4.54 16.22
CA THR A 57 -2.29 5.83 15.50
C THR A 57 -0.93 6.25 14.98
N ILE A 58 -0.90 6.77 13.76
CA ILE A 58 0.24 7.47 13.16
C ILE A 58 -0.24 8.87 12.75
N ASP A 59 0.08 9.87 13.56
CA ASP A 59 -0.37 11.26 13.38
C ASP A 59 0.73 12.21 13.88
N PRO A 60 0.96 13.36 13.23
CA PRO A 60 1.87 14.38 13.76
C PRO A 60 1.49 14.93 15.13
N ARG A 61 0.23 14.75 15.56
CA ARG A 61 -0.33 15.26 16.81
C ARG A 61 -0.85 14.11 17.66
N PHE A 62 -0.84 14.30 18.97
CA PHE A 62 -1.59 13.46 19.90
C PHE A 62 -3.05 13.91 19.94
N THR A 63 -3.92 13.21 19.20
CA THR A 63 -5.36 13.53 19.03
C THR A 63 -6.28 12.80 20.02
N ARG A 64 -7.59 13.07 20.01
CA ARG A 64 -8.55 12.26 20.79
C ARG A 64 -8.61 10.80 20.34
N THR A 65 -8.29 10.51 19.07
CA THR A 65 -8.11 9.12 18.62
C THR A 65 -6.87 8.51 19.27
N SER A 66 -5.77 9.25 19.35
CA SER A 66 -4.52 8.78 19.95
C SER A 66 -4.64 8.57 21.47
N ALA A 67 -5.46 9.37 22.14
CA ALA A 67 -5.74 9.23 23.57
C ALA A 67 -6.35 7.87 23.96
N VAL A 68 -6.91 7.15 22.99
CA VAL A 68 -7.47 5.81 23.17
C VAL A 68 -6.72 4.76 22.33
N ALA A 69 -5.61 5.08 21.68
CA ALA A 69 -4.84 4.08 20.96
C ALA A 69 -3.92 3.30 21.91
N ASP A 70 -3.66 2.03 21.62
CA ASP A 70 -2.65 1.24 22.35
C ASP A 70 -1.24 1.75 22.04
N LYS A 71 -1.04 2.29 20.84
CA LYS A 71 0.22 2.89 20.39
C LYS A 71 -0.06 4.17 19.61
N HIS A 72 0.70 5.21 19.93
CA HIS A 72 0.79 6.43 19.12
C HIS A 72 2.21 6.58 18.61
N LEU A 73 2.36 6.70 17.29
CA LEU A 73 3.63 6.97 16.63
C LEU A 73 3.54 8.36 16.00
N GLN A 74 4.36 9.28 16.49
CA GLN A 74 4.41 10.62 15.92
C GLN A 74 5.16 10.61 14.58
N ILE A 75 4.62 11.29 13.58
CA ILE A 75 5.22 11.41 12.24
C ILE A 75 5.38 12.88 11.85
N ARG A 76 6.38 13.23 11.02
CA ARG A 76 6.44 14.55 10.39
C ARG A 76 5.40 14.64 9.26
N PRO A 77 4.61 15.72 9.16
CA PRO A 77 3.70 15.91 8.02
C PRO A 77 4.42 15.76 6.67
N GLY A 78 3.85 14.95 5.77
CA GLY A 78 4.41 14.69 4.44
C GLY A 78 5.57 13.69 4.43
N SER A 79 5.67 12.80 5.42
CA SER A 79 6.65 11.68 5.43
C SER A 79 5.99 10.30 5.39
N ASP A 80 4.69 10.26 5.11
CA ASP A 80 3.86 9.05 5.09
C ASP A 80 4.39 7.97 4.13
N ILE A 81 4.83 8.37 2.93
CA ILE A 81 5.41 7.45 1.93
C ILE A 81 6.67 6.76 2.47
N ALA A 82 7.50 7.45 3.26
CA ALA A 82 8.70 6.85 3.83
C ALA A 82 8.34 5.81 4.89
N VAL A 83 7.32 6.06 5.72
CA VAL A 83 6.84 5.10 6.71
C VAL A 83 6.23 3.86 6.04
N LEU A 84 5.34 4.06 5.06
CA LEU A 84 4.70 2.96 4.34
C LEU A 84 5.68 2.18 3.46
N GLY A 85 6.67 2.86 2.86
CA GLY A 85 7.79 2.21 2.16
C GLY A 85 8.63 1.36 3.11
N GLY A 86 8.88 1.85 4.33
CA GLY A 86 9.51 1.07 5.39
C GLY A 86 8.73 -0.19 5.78
N PHE A 87 7.39 -0.12 5.83
CA PHE A 87 6.53 -1.31 6.05
C PHE A 87 6.67 -2.32 4.92
N ILE A 88 6.58 -1.86 3.66
CA ILE A 88 6.74 -2.73 2.48
C ILE A 88 8.09 -3.43 2.53
N ARG A 89 9.18 -2.66 2.71
CA ARG A 89 10.55 -3.20 2.83
C ARG A 89 10.65 -4.23 3.94
N TYR A 90 10.13 -3.91 5.13
CA TYR A 90 10.18 -4.82 6.28
C TYR A 90 9.41 -6.11 6.03
N MET A 91 8.22 -6.03 5.44
CA MET A 91 7.42 -7.21 5.10
C MET A 91 8.10 -8.09 4.04
N LEU A 92 8.72 -7.48 3.02
CA LEU A 92 9.41 -8.21 1.96
C LEU A 92 10.74 -8.83 2.41
N ALA A 93 11.47 -8.17 3.31
CA ALA A 93 12.74 -8.66 3.85
C ALA A 93 12.57 -9.80 4.87
N ASN A 94 11.38 -9.93 5.47
CA ASN A 94 11.08 -10.92 6.51
C ASN A 94 9.99 -11.92 6.08
N ASP A 95 9.63 -11.95 4.79
CA ASP A 95 8.60 -12.84 4.24
C ASP A 95 7.23 -12.76 4.97
N LEU A 96 6.85 -11.58 5.45
CA LEU A 96 5.61 -11.33 6.22
C LEU A 96 4.41 -10.99 5.34
N HIS A 97 4.35 -11.56 4.15
CA HIS A 97 3.24 -11.38 3.21
C HIS A 97 2.53 -12.71 2.98
N HIS A 98 1.24 -12.67 2.68
CA HIS A 98 0.50 -13.88 2.30
C HIS A 98 0.91 -14.30 0.88
N ALA A 99 1.89 -15.22 0.79
CA ALA A 99 2.52 -15.62 -0.46
C ALA A 99 1.51 -16.07 -1.53
N ASP A 100 0.56 -16.95 -1.18
CA ASP A 100 -0.44 -17.44 -2.15
C ASP A 100 -1.36 -16.32 -2.65
N TYR A 101 -1.83 -15.45 -1.76
CA TYR A 101 -2.65 -14.32 -2.13
C TYR A 101 -1.90 -13.37 -3.07
N VAL A 102 -0.65 -13.04 -2.73
CA VAL A 102 0.20 -12.18 -3.56
C VAL A 102 0.37 -12.78 -4.95
N ARG A 103 0.68 -14.07 -5.04
CA ARG A 103 0.88 -14.77 -6.32
C ARG A 103 -0.38 -14.81 -7.18
N ALA A 104 -1.54 -15.07 -6.56
CA ALA A 104 -2.78 -15.34 -7.29
C ALA A 104 -3.65 -14.11 -7.56
N HIS A 105 -3.62 -13.11 -6.69
CA HIS A 105 -4.59 -12.00 -6.68
C HIS A 105 -3.99 -10.62 -6.90
N THR A 106 -2.68 -10.54 -7.09
CA THR A 106 -1.99 -9.29 -7.47
C THR A 106 -1.31 -9.45 -8.83
N ASN A 107 -0.73 -8.37 -9.32
CA ASN A 107 0.11 -8.37 -10.52
C ASN A 107 1.57 -8.79 -10.24
N ALA A 108 1.89 -9.33 -9.06
CA ALA A 108 3.25 -9.71 -8.65
C ALA A 108 4.03 -10.51 -9.73
N SER A 109 3.34 -11.43 -10.42
CA SER A 109 3.93 -12.27 -11.46
C SER A 109 4.09 -11.58 -12.82
N PHE A 110 3.53 -10.39 -13.02
CA PHE A 110 3.47 -9.76 -14.35
C PHE A 110 4.85 -9.21 -14.71
N LEU A 111 5.33 -9.52 -15.91
CA LEU A 111 6.63 -9.06 -16.38
C LEU A 111 6.53 -7.62 -16.90
N VAL A 112 7.35 -6.73 -16.34
CA VAL A 112 7.43 -5.31 -16.73
C VAL A 112 8.42 -5.15 -17.89
N SER A 113 8.18 -4.17 -18.77
CA SER A 113 9.07 -3.82 -19.90
C SER A 113 10.52 -3.70 -19.44
N GLY A 114 11.49 -4.19 -20.22
CA GLY A 114 12.92 -4.10 -19.89
C GLY A 114 13.44 -2.66 -19.79
N GLU A 115 12.73 -1.70 -20.37
CA GLU A 115 13.09 -0.27 -20.35
C GLU A 115 12.64 0.45 -19.07
N PHE A 116 11.81 -0.19 -18.22
CA PHE A 116 11.43 0.40 -16.93
C PHE A 116 12.64 0.42 -15.99
N GLY A 117 12.93 1.59 -15.45
CA GLY A 117 14.01 1.81 -14.50
C GLY A 117 13.68 2.90 -13.48
N PHE A 118 14.46 2.94 -12.40
CA PHE A 118 14.42 3.97 -11.38
C PHE A 118 15.85 4.23 -10.89
N GLU A 119 16.29 5.48 -10.95
CA GLU A 119 17.65 5.89 -10.57
C GLU A 119 17.60 7.32 -10.00
N GLU A 120 18.28 7.54 -8.87
CA GLU A 120 18.42 8.85 -8.21
C GLU A 120 17.09 9.64 -8.05
N GLY A 121 16.00 8.94 -7.75
CA GLY A 121 14.68 9.55 -7.52
C GLY A 121 13.83 9.76 -8.76
N LEU A 122 14.31 9.39 -9.95
CA LEU A 122 13.61 9.53 -11.21
C LEU A 122 13.32 8.16 -11.83
N PHE A 123 12.10 7.98 -12.35
CA PHE A 123 11.78 6.82 -13.16
C PHE A 123 12.27 7.00 -14.61
N SER A 124 12.31 5.91 -15.38
CA SER A 124 12.55 5.95 -16.81
C SER A 124 11.51 6.84 -17.52
N GLY A 125 11.97 7.66 -18.47
CA GLY A 125 11.12 8.54 -19.28
C GLY A 125 10.88 9.94 -18.70
N PHE A 126 11.62 10.38 -17.68
CA PHE A 126 11.51 11.76 -17.19
C PHE A 126 12.03 12.78 -18.21
N ASP A 127 11.19 13.76 -18.54
CA ASP A 127 11.54 14.97 -19.29
C ASP A 127 11.58 16.15 -18.32
N GLU A 128 12.79 16.68 -18.09
CA GLU A 128 13.03 17.78 -17.16
C GLU A 128 12.38 19.09 -17.61
N ALA A 129 12.43 19.40 -18.91
CA ALA A 129 11.87 20.62 -19.46
C ALA A 129 10.34 20.63 -19.37
N ALA A 130 9.71 19.48 -19.60
CA ALA A 130 8.27 19.31 -19.45
C ALA A 130 7.85 19.06 -17.99
N SER A 131 8.80 18.73 -17.09
CA SER A 131 8.51 18.22 -15.74
C SER A 131 7.48 17.10 -15.75
N ALA A 132 7.63 16.17 -16.71
CA ALA A 132 6.65 15.13 -17.02
C ALA A 132 7.35 13.80 -17.33
N TYR A 133 6.58 12.73 -17.40
CA TYR A 133 7.07 11.39 -17.74
C TYR A 133 6.42 10.87 -19.02
N ASP A 134 7.24 10.36 -19.94
CA ASP A 134 6.83 9.35 -20.91
C ASP A 134 6.70 7.99 -20.22
N LYS A 135 5.47 7.50 -20.14
CA LYS A 135 5.12 6.28 -19.39
C LYS A 135 5.15 5.03 -20.26
N THR A 136 5.64 5.11 -21.51
CA THR A 136 5.71 3.97 -22.43
C THR A 136 6.46 2.78 -21.83
N SER A 137 7.57 3.07 -21.14
CA SER A 137 8.35 2.04 -20.43
C SER A 137 7.63 1.44 -19.22
N TRP A 138 6.60 2.08 -18.66
CA TRP A 138 5.86 1.61 -17.48
C TRP A 138 4.74 0.63 -17.86
N SER A 139 5.00 -0.20 -18.86
CA SER A 139 4.07 -1.17 -19.43
C SER A 139 4.51 -2.60 -19.13
N TYR A 140 3.57 -3.55 -19.26
CA TYR A 140 3.89 -4.97 -19.17
C TYR A 140 4.32 -5.53 -20.51
N GLN A 141 5.20 -6.52 -20.47
CA GLN A 141 5.52 -7.35 -21.63
C GLN A 141 4.28 -8.15 -22.03
N ARG A 142 4.03 -8.23 -23.33
CA ARG A 142 2.91 -8.99 -23.90
C ARG A 142 3.41 -10.15 -24.76
N ASP A 143 2.66 -11.24 -24.78
CA ASP A 143 2.89 -12.36 -25.69
C ASP A 143 2.31 -12.09 -27.09
N ALA A 144 2.42 -13.08 -27.99
CA ALA A 144 1.93 -12.96 -29.36
C ALA A 144 0.40 -12.79 -29.45
N ASP A 145 -0.33 -13.25 -28.44
CA ASP A 145 -1.80 -13.13 -28.33
C ASP A 145 -2.22 -11.81 -27.65
N GLY A 146 -1.25 -10.99 -27.22
CA GLY A 146 -1.47 -9.69 -26.59
C GLY A 146 -1.75 -9.76 -25.09
N PHE A 147 -1.69 -10.94 -24.45
CA PHE A 147 -1.83 -11.07 -23.01
C PHE A 147 -0.54 -10.71 -22.29
N VAL A 148 -0.66 -10.26 -21.04
CA VAL A 148 0.51 -9.94 -20.21
C VAL A 148 1.28 -11.22 -19.88
N ARG A 149 2.57 -11.24 -20.17
CA ARG A 149 3.48 -12.33 -19.77
C ARG A 149 3.60 -12.38 -18.26
N ARG A 150 3.66 -13.60 -17.71
CA ARG A 150 3.73 -13.82 -16.26
C ARG A 150 4.77 -14.86 -15.92
N ASP A 151 5.42 -14.66 -14.79
CA ASP A 151 6.22 -15.68 -14.10
C ASP A 151 5.55 -16.05 -12.77
N PRO A 152 4.89 -17.22 -12.67
CA PRO A 152 4.23 -17.65 -11.44
C PRO A 152 5.21 -18.05 -10.32
N THR A 153 6.50 -18.23 -10.63
CA THR A 153 7.53 -18.52 -9.61
C THR A 153 7.96 -17.28 -8.84
N LEU A 154 7.73 -16.09 -9.43
CA LEU A 154 8.19 -14.78 -8.93
C LEU A 154 9.71 -14.65 -8.89
N GLU A 155 10.45 -15.42 -9.69
CA GLU A 155 11.92 -15.42 -9.73
C GLU A 155 12.47 -14.53 -10.84
N ASP A 156 11.70 -14.26 -11.90
CA ASP A 156 12.10 -13.39 -12.99
C ASP A 156 12.39 -11.97 -12.46
N PRO A 157 13.59 -11.41 -12.71
CA PRO A 157 13.99 -10.10 -12.18
C PRO A 157 13.12 -8.95 -12.69
N ARG A 158 12.34 -9.16 -13.75
CA ARG A 158 11.39 -8.19 -14.32
C ARG A 158 9.96 -8.42 -13.87
N CYS A 159 9.65 -9.44 -13.07
CA CYS A 159 8.33 -9.52 -12.49
C CYS A 159 8.12 -8.37 -11.49
N ALA A 160 6.88 -7.88 -11.38
CA ALA A 160 6.55 -6.74 -10.52
C ALA A 160 6.97 -6.96 -9.05
N PHE A 161 6.96 -8.22 -8.58
CA PHE A 161 7.41 -8.57 -7.23
C PHE A 161 8.90 -8.28 -7.00
N GLN A 162 9.78 -8.70 -7.92
CA GLN A 162 11.22 -8.47 -7.78
C GLN A 162 11.56 -6.98 -7.93
N LEU A 163 10.89 -6.28 -8.84
CA LEU A 163 11.08 -4.83 -8.99
C LEU A 163 10.60 -4.06 -7.75
N LEU A 164 9.51 -4.50 -7.11
CA LEU A 164 9.06 -3.92 -5.85
C LEU A 164 10.08 -4.14 -4.72
N LYS A 165 10.66 -5.33 -4.62
CA LYS A 165 11.75 -5.64 -3.66
C LYS A 165 13.01 -4.84 -3.93
N GLN A 166 13.30 -4.51 -5.18
CA GLN A 166 14.45 -3.67 -5.53
C GLN A 166 14.20 -2.19 -5.18
N HIS A 167 12.96 -1.73 -5.33
CA HIS A 167 12.60 -0.33 -5.09
C HIS A 167 12.60 0.06 -3.60
N TYR A 168 12.28 -0.89 -2.71
CA TYR A 168 12.15 -0.69 -1.26
C TYR A 168 13.16 -1.53 -0.47
#